data_AF-A0A510K1U7-F1
#
_entry.id   AF-A0A510K1U7-F1
#
_cell.length_a   1.000
_cell.length_b   1.000
_cell.length_c   1.000
_cell.angle_alpha   90.00
_cell.angle_beta   90.00
_cell.angle_gamma   90.00
#
_symmetry.space_group_name_H-M   'P 1'
#
loop_
_entity.id
_entity.type
_entity.pdbx_description
1 polymer ?
#
loop_
_entity_poly.entity_id
_entity_poly.type
_entity_poly.pdbx_seq_one_letter_code
_entity_poly.pdbx_strand_id
1 'polypeptide(L)'
;MEDSIETITPLLKLLNNGFYMIADVECYPTDGNGNFFWNVPNDLVLNPATAMKCLRDDDFTYIGRQPVYLYPTQTTDAYNSERVDYYIEKFKKMSDNEPRAIVYNCGEFINFIIDGHHKACAAALLGKSLKCILIKKAGYFMESEKGKWVDKLYFFSLYEKATSKNVPKKYLPFKKNEMKIEKLNEIKLEDGRVNKRKWENKYLDSVEN
;
A
#
# COMPACT_ATOMS: atom_id res chain seq x y z
N MET A 1 2.94 -10.79 -21.90
CA MET A 1 3.02 -9.60 -21.02
C MET A 1 2.20 -8.45 -21.60
N GLU A 2 2.26 -8.19 -22.91
CA GLU A 2 1.38 -7.23 -23.59
C GLU A 2 -0.11 -7.54 -23.39
N ASP A 3 -0.53 -8.80 -23.62
CA ASP A 3 -1.91 -9.24 -23.38
C ASP A 3 -2.40 -9.00 -21.93
N SER A 4 -1.48 -9.11 -20.96
CA SER A 4 -1.78 -8.90 -19.55
C SER A 4 -2.03 -7.42 -19.24
N ILE A 5 -1.29 -6.51 -19.88
CA ILE A 5 -1.47 -5.06 -19.75
C ILE A 5 -2.79 -4.62 -20.41
N GLU A 6 -3.11 -5.15 -21.59
CA GLU A 6 -4.39 -4.89 -22.24
C GLU A 6 -5.57 -5.34 -21.37
N THR A 7 -5.46 -6.54 -20.78
CA THR A 7 -6.51 -7.09 -19.91
C THR A 7 -6.81 -6.20 -18.70
N ILE A 8 -5.78 -5.60 -18.08
CA ILE A 8 -5.97 -4.73 -16.89
C ILE A 8 -6.16 -3.25 -17.24
N THR A 9 -6.18 -2.89 -18.52
CA THR A 9 -6.34 -1.50 -18.98
C THR A 9 -7.56 -0.79 -18.38
N PRO A 10 -8.75 -1.42 -18.21
CA PRO A 10 -9.88 -0.77 -17.56
C PRO A 10 -9.56 -0.26 -16.14
N LEU A 11 -8.80 -1.03 -15.35
CA LEU A 11 -8.35 -0.62 -14.02
C LEU A 11 -7.31 0.50 -14.11
N LEU A 12 -6.33 0.38 -15.01
CA LEU A 12 -5.26 1.37 -15.14
C LEU A 12 -5.78 2.74 -15.60
N LYS A 13 -6.85 2.79 -16.41
CA LYS A 13 -7.49 4.04 -16.85
C LYS A 13 -8.18 4.83 -15.74
N LEU A 14 -8.41 4.22 -14.57
CA LEU A 14 -8.92 4.91 -13.38
C LEU A 14 -7.83 5.70 -12.65
N LEU A 15 -6.56 5.42 -12.93
CA LEU A 15 -5.43 6.09 -12.29
C LEU A 15 -5.14 7.42 -13.00
N ASN A 16 -4.73 8.41 -12.21
CA ASN A 16 -4.20 9.67 -12.75
C ASN A 16 -2.98 9.43 -13.65
N ASN A 17 -2.74 10.33 -14.61
CA ASN A 17 -1.53 10.27 -15.43
C ASN A 17 -0.25 10.22 -14.57
N GLY A 18 0.70 9.37 -14.97
CA GLY A 18 2.01 9.24 -14.33
C GLY A 18 2.70 7.90 -14.61
N PHE A 19 3.88 7.72 -14.02
CA PHE A 19 4.58 6.43 -14.00
C PHE A 19 4.09 5.57 -12.85
N TYR A 20 3.80 4.32 -13.15
CA TYR A 20 3.35 3.34 -12.19
C TYR A 20 4.17 2.08 -12.32
N MET A 21 4.47 1.48 -11.17
CA MET A 21 5.02 0.14 -11.09
C MET A 21 3.90 -0.82 -10.70
N ILE A 22 3.87 -1.96 -11.39
CA ILE A 22 3.03 -3.11 -11.05
C ILE A 22 3.98 -4.22 -10.65
N ALA A 23 3.85 -4.72 -9.42
CA ALA A 23 4.77 -5.70 -8.87
C ALA A 23 4.02 -6.78 -8.08
N ASP A 24 4.56 -8.00 -8.11
CA ASP A 24 4.19 -9.03 -7.15
C ASP A 24 4.91 -8.75 -5.82
N VAL A 25 4.15 -8.69 -4.74
CA VAL A 25 4.66 -8.46 -3.38
C VAL A 25 3.96 -9.36 -2.37
N GLU A 26 4.58 -9.55 -1.22
CA GLU A 26 3.92 -10.13 -0.05
C GLU A 26 3.54 -9.02 0.92
N CYS A 27 2.27 -8.99 1.31
CA CYS A 27 1.74 -8.06 2.29
C CYS A 27 1.21 -8.82 3.50
N TYR A 28 1.27 -8.19 4.67
CA TYR A 28 0.74 -8.69 5.92
C TYR A 28 -0.60 -8.01 6.20
N PRO A 29 -1.66 -8.77 6.52
CA PRO A 29 -2.99 -8.24 6.82
C PRO A 29 -3.06 -7.65 8.24
N THR A 30 -2.18 -6.68 8.50
CA THR A 30 -2.09 -5.87 9.72
C THR A 30 -1.91 -4.39 9.35
N ASP A 31 -2.20 -3.50 10.31
CA ASP A 31 -1.98 -2.06 10.21
C ASP A 31 -0.51 -1.64 10.47
N GLY A 32 0.38 -2.58 10.81
CA GLY A 32 1.78 -2.32 11.15
C GLY A 32 2.07 -2.12 12.64
N ASN A 33 1.04 -2.03 13.48
CA ASN A 33 1.14 -2.12 14.94
C ASN A 33 0.77 -3.52 15.46
N GLY A 34 0.61 -4.49 14.57
CA GLY A 34 0.14 -5.81 14.92
C GLY A 34 -1.36 -5.88 15.16
N ASN A 35 -2.16 -4.87 14.78
CA ASN A 35 -3.61 -5.00 14.84
C ASN A 35 -4.13 -5.71 13.58
N PHE A 36 -5.27 -6.40 13.70
CA PHE A 36 -6.01 -6.93 12.56
C PHE A 36 -6.34 -5.79 11.57
N PHE A 37 -6.05 -5.97 10.27
CA PHE A 37 -6.21 -4.87 9.29
C PHE A 37 -7.62 -4.27 9.23
N TRP A 38 -8.67 -5.06 9.51
CA TRP A 38 -10.06 -4.58 9.49
C TRP A 38 -10.49 -3.92 10.81
N ASN A 39 -9.64 -3.93 11.83
CA ASN A 39 -9.81 -3.22 13.09
C ASN A 39 -9.32 -1.77 12.97
N VAL A 40 -9.94 -1.01 12.06
CA VAL A 40 -9.61 0.40 11.84
C VAL A 40 -10.36 1.27 12.86
N PRO A 41 -9.66 2.09 13.66
CA PRO A 41 -10.33 3.01 14.59
C PRO A 41 -11.04 4.13 13.83
N ASN A 42 -12.12 4.66 14.43
CA ASN A 42 -12.83 5.82 13.88
C ASN A 42 -12.07 7.13 14.08
N ASP A 43 -11.21 7.17 15.09
CA ASP A 43 -10.41 8.33 15.44
C ASP A 43 -9.04 8.22 14.75
N LEU A 44 -8.46 9.38 14.39
CA LEU A 44 -7.10 9.42 13.85
C LEU A 44 -6.10 8.93 14.92
N VAL A 45 -5.37 7.86 14.60
CA VAL A 45 -4.32 7.31 15.45
C VAL A 45 -2.96 7.45 14.77
N LEU A 46 -1.93 7.74 15.57
CA LEU A 46 -0.56 7.68 15.09
C LEU A 46 -0.19 6.23 14.78
N ASN A 47 0.31 5.99 13.57
CA ASN A 47 0.75 4.68 13.14
C ASN A 47 2.14 4.77 12.48
N PRO A 48 3.16 4.06 12.98
CA PRO A 48 4.48 4.03 12.36
C PRO A 48 4.47 3.62 10.89
N ALA A 49 3.49 2.82 10.46
CA ALA A 49 3.33 2.39 9.06
C ALA A 49 3.00 3.54 8.10
N THR A 50 2.43 4.64 8.59
CA THR A 50 2.09 5.82 7.75
C THR A 50 3.25 6.78 7.57
N ALA A 51 4.41 6.53 8.18
CA ALA A 51 5.56 7.43 8.14
C ALA A 51 6.63 6.97 7.12
N MET A 52 7.07 7.89 6.25
CA MET A 52 8.16 7.64 5.29
C MET A 52 9.50 7.40 5.98
N LYS A 53 9.67 8.07 7.12
CA LYS A 53 10.94 8.29 7.80
C LYS A 53 10.65 8.34 9.30
N CYS A 54 11.00 7.28 10.01
CA CYS A 54 11.07 7.33 11.47
C CYS A 54 12.48 7.75 11.84
N LEU A 55 12.65 8.95 12.40
CA LEU A 55 13.91 9.35 13.02
C LEU A 55 14.00 8.63 14.35
N ARG A 56 14.87 7.62 14.42
CA ARG A 56 15.03 6.84 15.65
C ARG A 56 15.77 7.65 16.72
N ASP A 57 16.74 8.44 16.27
CA ASP A 57 17.73 9.13 17.10
C ASP A 57 18.12 10.47 16.45
N ASP A 58 18.84 11.33 17.19
CA ASP A 58 19.36 12.64 16.71
C ASP A 58 20.31 12.50 15.50
N ASP A 59 20.76 11.28 15.19
CA ASP A 59 21.66 10.92 14.08
C ASP A 59 20.94 10.62 12.75
N PHE A 60 19.63 10.88 12.65
CA PHE A 60 18.84 10.74 11.42
C PHE A 60 18.86 9.34 10.77
N THR A 61 18.78 8.28 11.58
CA THR A 61 18.66 6.90 11.07
C THR A 61 17.34 6.73 10.29
N TYR A 62 17.42 6.44 8.99
CA TYR A 62 16.26 6.23 8.12
C TYR A 62 15.85 4.75 8.05
N ILE A 63 14.57 4.46 8.35
CA ILE A 63 13.98 3.14 8.08
C ILE A 63 13.35 3.15 6.69
N GLY A 64 14.03 2.57 5.70
CA GLY A 64 13.46 2.32 4.39
C GLY A 64 12.92 0.89 4.29
N ARG A 65 11.60 0.72 4.15
CA ARG A 65 10.97 -0.58 3.89
C ARG A 65 10.09 -0.55 2.62
N GLN A 66 9.75 -1.73 2.11
CA GLN A 66 8.70 -1.88 1.11
C GLN A 66 7.33 -1.71 1.79
N PRO A 67 6.27 -1.34 1.06
CA PRO A 67 4.94 -1.32 1.63
C PRO A 67 4.42 -2.73 1.81
N VAL A 68 4.25 -3.09 3.06
CA VAL A 68 3.97 -4.46 3.46
C VAL A 68 2.66 -4.57 4.23
N TYR A 69 2.03 -3.47 4.65
CA TYR A 69 0.83 -3.49 5.47
C TYR A 69 -0.43 -3.25 4.63
N LEU A 70 -1.56 -3.76 5.09
CA LEU A 70 -2.83 -3.68 4.36
C LEU A 70 -3.81 -2.78 5.10
N TYR A 71 -4.52 -1.97 4.32
CA TYR A 71 -5.62 -1.14 4.81
C TYR A 71 -6.90 -1.47 4.03
N PRO A 72 -8.03 -1.71 4.74
CA PRO A 72 -9.28 -2.08 4.11
C PRO A 72 -9.95 -0.85 3.49
N THR A 73 -10.37 -0.96 2.24
CA THR A 73 -11.22 0.04 1.57
C THR A 73 -12.73 -0.24 1.71
N GLN A 74 -13.10 -1.39 2.27
CA GLN A 74 -14.48 -1.78 2.52
C GLN A 74 -14.73 -1.76 4.03
N THR A 75 -15.92 -1.32 4.44
CA THR A 75 -16.34 -1.40 5.85
C THR A 75 -16.61 -2.85 6.24
N THR A 76 -16.69 -3.11 7.54
CA THR A 76 -16.97 -4.45 8.07
C THR A 76 -18.31 -5.05 7.63
N ASP A 77 -19.21 -4.24 7.06
CA ASP A 77 -20.50 -4.71 6.54
C ASP A 77 -20.31 -5.62 5.32
N ALA A 78 -19.16 -5.54 4.64
CA ALA A 78 -18.78 -6.45 3.58
C ALA A 78 -18.27 -7.81 4.09
N TYR A 79 -18.11 -7.99 5.40
CA TYR A 79 -17.64 -9.26 5.97
C TYR A 79 -18.62 -10.39 5.66
N ASN A 80 -18.08 -11.50 5.15
CA ASN A 80 -18.82 -12.73 4.89
C ASN A 80 -17.96 -13.91 5.34
N SER A 81 -18.43 -14.63 6.36
CA SER A 81 -17.72 -15.77 6.96
C SER A 81 -17.53 -16.93 5.99
N GLU A 82 -18.57 -17.29 5.23
CA GLU A 82 -18.50 -18.38 4.25
C GLU A 82 -17.43 -18.10 3.18
N ARG A 83 -17.29 -16.84 2.78
CA ARG A 83 -16.26 -16.42 1.82
C ARG A 83 -14.85 -16.48 2.40
N VAL A 84 -14.70 -16.17 3.69
CA VAL A 84 -13.41 -16.31 4.39
C VAL A 84 -13.05 -17.79 4.51
N ASP A 85 -13.98 -18.65 4.95
CA ASP A 85 -13.76 -20.09 5.08
C ASP A 85 -13.39 -20.73 3.74
N TYR A 86 -14.07 -20.31 2.66
CA TYR A 86 -13.71 -20.70 1.30
C TYR A 86 -12.24 -20.37 0.96
N TYR A 87 -11.77 -19.18 1.31
CA TYR A 87 -10.38 -18.80 1.03
C TYR A 87 -9.38 -19.49 1.95
N ILE A 88 -9.74 -19.75 3.22
CA ILE A 88 -8.92 -20.58 4.12
C ILE A 88 -8.68 -21.95 3.50
N GLU A 89 -9.73 -22.61 3.01
CA GLU A 89 -9.61 -23.92 2.36
C GLU A 89 -8.81 -23.86 1.06
N LYS A 90 -8.93 -22.78 0.29
CA LYS A 90 -8.09 -22.52 -0.89
C LYS A 90 -6.61 -22.40 -0.52
N PHE A 91 -6.27 -21.64 0.53
CA PHE A 91 -4.89 -21.48 1.00
C PHE A 91 -4.27 -22.79 1.50
N LYS A 92 -5.07 -23.69 2.08
CA LYS A 92 -4.58 -25.01 2.52
C LYS A 92 -4.31 -25.96 1.35
N LYS A 93 -5.04 -25.83 0.24
CA LYS A 93 -5.03 -26.80 -0.87
C LYS A 93 -4.11 -26.43 -2.03
N MET A 94 -3.76 -25.16 -2.21
CA MET A 94 -3.02 -24.69 -3.39
C MET A 94 -1.69 -24.05 -2.99
N SER A 95 -0.56 -24.63 -3.45
CA SER A 95 0.78 -24.03 -3.30
C SER A 95 1.13 -23.07 -4.44
N ASP A 96 0.81 -23.45 -5.69
CA ASP A 96 1.37 -22.78 -6.88
C ASP A 96 0.47 -21.65 -7.40
N ASN A 97 -0.80 -21.61 -6.96
CA ASN A 97 -1.78 -20.61 -7.37
C ASN A 97 -2.63 -20.14 -6.19
N GLU A 98 -1.96 -19.80 -5.08
CA GLU A 98 -2.63 -19.26 -3.90
C GLU A 98 -3.45 -17.99 -4.24
N PRO A 99 -4.58 -17.75 -3.54
CA PRO A 99 -5.36 -16.54 -3.72
C PRO A 99 -4.52 -15.26 -3.56
N ARG A 100 -4.67 -14.32 -4.51
CA ARG A 100 -3.98 -13.03 -4.51
C ARG A 100 -4.94 -11.85 -4.34
N ALA A 101 -4.48 -10.80 -3.69
CA ALA A 101 -5.18 -9.50 -3.66
C ALA A 101 -4.62 -8.52 -4.70
N ILE A 102 -5.41 -7.51 -5.06
CA ILE A 102 -4.96 -6.34 -5.83
C ILE A 102 -4.92 -5.17 -4.86
N VAL A 103 -3.77 -4.50 -4.78
CA VAL A 103 -3.56 -3.44 -3.81
C VAL A 103 -2.96 -2.20 -4.46
N TYR A 104 -3.29 -1.03 -3.92
CA TYR A 104 -2.76 0.26 -4.34
C TYR A 104 -2.00 0.91 -3.19
N ASN A 105 -0.73 1.26 -3.39
CA ASN A 105 0.02 1.97 -2.36
C ASN A 105 -0.40 3.45 -2.33
N CYS A 106 -1.04 3.85 -1.22
CA CYS A 106 -1.49 5.23 -1.00
C CYS A 106 -0.43 6.09 -0.31
N GLY A 107 0.63 5.47 0.22
CA GLY A 107 1.75 6.15 0.86
C GLY A 107 2.51 5.18 1.75
N GLU A 108 3.81 5.40 1.86
CA GLU A 108 4.69 4.74 2.82
C GLU A 108 4.50 3.24 2.89
N PHE A 109 4.28 2.66 4.07
CA PHE A 109 4.26 1.22 4.24
C PHE A 109 2.87 0.58 4.05
N ILE A 110 1.84 1.37 3.70
CA ILE A 110 0.44 0.95 3.67
C ILE A 110 -0.09 0.79 2.24
N ASN A 111 -0.74 -0.35 1.98
CA ASN A 111 -1.42 -0.64 0.73
C ASN A 111 -2.93 -0.76 0.93
N PHE A 112 -3.69 -0.02 0.14
CA PHE A 112 -5.14 -0.07 0.13
C PHE A 112 -5.60 -1.27 -0.70
N ILE A 113 -6.44 -2.12 -0.12
CA ILE A 113 -6.97 -3.29 -0.82
C ILE A 113 -8.01 -2.82 -1.84
N ILE A 114 -7.80 -3.06 -3.14
CA ILE A 114 -8.82 -2.84 -4.18
C ILE A 114 -9.73 -4.06 -4.25
N ASP A 115 -9.12 -5.25 -4.31
CA ASP A 115 -9.81 -6.54 -4.25
C ASP A 115 -9.06 -7.50 -3.33
N GLY A 116 -9.81 -8.27 -2.53
CA GLY A 116 -9.27 -9.35 -1.73
C GLY A 116 -9.41 -9.20 -0.22
N HIS A 117 -10.36 -8.40 0.30
CA HIS A 117 -10.57 -8.24 1.74
C HIS A 117 -10.82 -9.57 2.47
N HIS A 118 -11.63 -10.48 1.92
CA HIS A 118 -11.82 -11.82 2.51
C HIS A 118 -10.58 -12.71 2.39
N LYS A 119 -9.74 -12.50 1.35
CA LYS A 119 -8.46 -13.22 1.20
C LYS A 119 -7.47 -12.75 2.27
N ALA A 120 -7.40 -11.43 2.51
CA ALA A 120 -6.62 -10.84 3.59
C ALA A 120 -7.10 -11.30 4.97
N CYS A 121 -8.42 -11.36 5.18
CA CYS A 121 -8.99 -11.92 6.41
C CYS A 121 -8.63 -13.40 6.60
N ALA A 122 -8.69 -14.22 5.56
CA ALA A 122 -8.30 -15.62 5.61
C ALA A 122 -6.79 -15.78 5.89
N ALA A 123 -5.94 -14.99 5.23
CA ALA A 123 -4.51 -14.98 5.47
C ALA A 123 -4.16 -14.56 6.91
N ALA A 124 -4.84 -13.54 7.45
CA ALA A 124 -4.69 -13.09 8.82
C ALA A 124 -4.99 -14.22 9.81
N LEU A 125 -6.15 -14.87 9.66
CA LEU A 125 -6.56 -16.00 10.50
C LEU A 125 -5.61 -17.19 10.45
N LEU A 126 -4.86 -17.33 9.35
CA LEU A 126 -3.86 -18.38 9.17
C LEU A 126 -2.45 -17.97 9.66
N GLY A 127 -2.25 -16.72 10.08
CA GLY A 127 -0.93 -16.20 10.46
C GLY A 127 0.04 -16.15 9.27
N LYS A 128 -0.44 -15.80 8.07
CA LYS A 128 0.37 -15.82 6.84
C LYS A 128 0.40 -14.46 6.13
N SER A 129 1.46 -14.23 5.36
CA SER A 129 1.47 -13.19 4.34
C SER A 129 0.45 -13.50 3.24
N LEU A 130 0.05 -12.46 2.52
CA LEU A 130 -0.83 -12.54 1.36
C LEU A 130 -0.07 -12.04 0.13
N LYS A 131 0.05 -12.88 -0.90
CA LYS A 131 0.54 -12.42 -2.21
C LYS A 131 -0.41 -11.38 -2.80
N CYS A 132 0.16 -10.27 -3.24
CA CYS A 132 -0.56 -9.13 -3.77
C CYS A 132 0.05 -8.67 -5.10
N ILE A 133 -0.82 -8.24 -6.01
CA ILE A 133 -0.44 -7.42 -7.16
C ILE A 133 -0.51 -5.97 -6.69
N LEU A 134 0.64 -5.36 -6.48
CA LEU A 134 0.79 -3.99 -6.03
C LEU A 134 0.85 -3.04 -7.22
N ILE A 135 0.02 -2.00 -7.18
CA ILE A 135 0.09 -0.82 -8.04
C ILE A 135 0.63 0.36 -7.24
N LYS A 136 1.74 0.95 -7.67
CA LYS A 136 2.32 2.14 -7.01
C LYS A 136 2.71 3.21 -8.01
N LYS A 137 2.32 4.46 -7.72
CA LYS A 137 2.79 5.64 -8.45
C LYS A 137 4.24 5.94 -8.10
N ALA A 138 5.05 6.26 -9.11
CA ALA A 138 6.40 6.77 -8.91
C ALA A 138 6.39 8.13 -8.22
N GLY A 139 7.32 8.33 -7.30
CA GLY A 139 7.73 9.65 -6.87
C GLY A 139 8.91 10.17 -7.70
N TYR A 140 9.21 11.46 -7.55
CA TYR A 140 10.27 12.15 -8.27
C TYR A 140 11.16 12.92 -7.31
N PHE A 141 12.46 12.87 -7.53
CA PHE A 141 13.42 13.71 -6.83
C PHE A 141 14.57 14.09 -7.77
N MET A 142 15.32 15.13 -7.40
CA MET A 142 16.55 15.52 -8.09
C MET A 142 17.75 15.14 -7.22
N GLU A 143 18.78 14.59 -7.85
CA GLU A 143 20.06 14.30 -7.20
C GLU A 143 21.21 14.95 -7.97
N SER A 144 22.22 15.45 -7.25
CA SER A 144 23.41 16.01 -7.87
C SER A 144 24.40 14.89 -8.20
N GLU A 145 24.58 14.62 -9.50
CA GLU A 145 25.59 13.69 -10.00
C GLU A 145 26.70 14.49 -10.68
N LYS A 146 27.92 14.46 -10.13
CA LYS A 146 29.10 15.15 -10.68
C LYS A 146 28.84 16.65 -10.97
N GLY A 147 28.11 17.32 -10.07
CA GLY A 147 27.78 18.74 -10.18
C GLY A 147 26.63 19.07 -11.13
N LYS A 148 25.91 18.06 -11.65
CA LYS A 148 24.71 18.25 -12.47
C LYS A 148 23.48 17.65 -11.78
N TRP A 149 22.39 18.40 -11.75
CA TRP A 149 21.11 17.90 -11.26
C TRP A 149 20.51 16.92 -12.28
N VAL A 150 20.13 15.74 -11.80
CA VAL A 150 19.51 14.67 -12.58
C VAL A 150 18.22 14.26 -11.91
N ASP A 151 17.12 14.23 -12.67
CA ASP A 151 15.85 13.72 -12.17
C ASP A 151 15.92 12.21 -11.97
N LYS A 152 15.30 11.71 -10.92
CA LYS A 152 15.21 10.30 -10.61
C LYS A 152 13.78 9.94 -10.24
N LEU A 153 13.36 8.79 -10.75
CA LEU A 153 12.15 8.11 -10.32
C LEU A 153 12.48 7.29 -9.08
N TYR A 154 11.53 7.21 -8.15
CA TYR A 154 11.58 6.24 -7.06
C TYR A 154 10.23 5.58 -6.87
N PHE A 155 10.27 4.27 -6.65
CA PHE A 155 9.09 3.50 -6.27
C PHE A 155 9.17 3.06 -4.81
N PHE A 156 10.34 2.76 -4.23
CA PHE A 156 10.47 2.47 -2.79
C PHE A 156 11.76 3.05 -2.22
N SER A 157 12.13 2.66 -1.00
CA SER A 157 13.51 2.77 -0.50
C SER A 157 14.53 2.04 -1.39
N LEU A 158 14.06 1.12 -2.24
CA LEU A 158 14.81 0.63 -3.38
C LEU A 158 14.90 1.74 -4.43
N TYR A 159 16.06 2.41 -4.44
CA TYR A 159 16.53 3.21 -5.55
C TYR A 159 16.80 2.29 -6.74
N GLU A 160 15.74 1.80 -7.41
CA GLU A 160 15.97 1.31 -8.75
C GLU A 160 16.50 2.50 -9.55
N LYS A 161 17.73 2.36 -10.05
CA LYS A 161 18.38 3.29 -10.97
C LYS A 161 17.67 3.25 -12.34
N ALA A 162 16.34 3.31 -12.36
CA ALA A 162 15.57 3.77 -13.49
C ALA A 162 15.93 5.26 -13.64
N THR A 163 17.07 5.50 -14.26
CA THR A 163 17.51 6.84 -14.60
C THR A 163 16.44 7.42 -15.51
N SER A 164 15.93 8.59 -15.15
CA SER A 164 15.01 9.40 -15.98
C SER A 164 15.45 9.53 -17.43
N LYS A 165 16.73 9.27 -17.74
CA LYS A 165 17.31 9.17 -19.07
C LYS A 165 16.56 8.24 -20.02
N ASN A 166 15.99 7.14 -19.52
CA ASN A 166 15.22 6.18 -20.33
C ASN A 166 13.74 6.55 -20.45
N VAL A 167 13.32 7.63 -19.78
CA VAL A 167 11.95 8.08 -19.72
C VAL A 167 11.79 9.29 -20.63
N PRO A 168 10.90 9.25 -21.65
CA PRO A 168 10.73 10.39 -22.54
C PRO A 168 10.34 11.65 -21.76
N LYS A 169 11.03 12.76 -22.00
CA LYS A 169 10.88 14.03 -21.26
C LYS A 169 9.44 14.52 -21.13
N LYS A 170 8.57 14.23 -22.10
CA LYS A 170 7.14 14.60 -22.09
C LYS A 170 6.33 13.94 -20.96
N TYR A 171 6.84 12.86 -20.38
CA TYR A 171 6.21 12.13 -19.29
C TYR A 171 6.90 12.39 -17.94
N LEU A 172 8.11 12.95 -17.94
CA LEU A 172 8.73 13.44 -16.71
C LEU A 172 8.00 14.73 -16.30
N PRO A 173 7.59 14.87 -15.03
CA PRO A 173 6.97 16.09 -14.53
C PRO A 173 8.04 17.18 -14.49
N PHE A 174 8.18 17.95 -15.56
CA PHE A 174 9.13 19.07 -15.58
C PHE A 174 8.46 20.43 -15.34
N LYS A 175 9.09 21.14 -14.39
CA LYS A 175 8.99 22.56 -13.99
C LYS A 175 7.91 22.95 -12.98
N LYS A 176 8.36 22.97 -11.72
CA LYS A 176 8.44 24.15 -10.85
C LYS A 176 7.34 25.19 -11.06
N ASN A 177 6.11 24.84 -10.68
CA ASN A 177 5.43 25.76 -9.81
C ASN A 177 5.93 25.40 -8.43
N GLU A 178 6.61 26.34 -7.78
CA GLU A 178 6.73 26.30 -6.32
C GLU A 178 5.32 25.99 -5.81
N MET A 179 5.13 24.78 -5.29
CA MET A 179 3.97 24.53 -4.47
C MET A 179 4.21 25.46 -3.29
N LYS A 180 3.66 26.67 -3.34
CA LYS A 180 3.40 27.43 -2.14
C LYS A 180 2.61 26.44 -1.30
N ILE A 181 3.25 25.90 -0.28
CA ILE A 181 2.53 25.36 0.86
C ILE A 181 1.92 26.62 1.47
N GLU A 182 0.84 27.11 0.89
CA GLU A 182 -0.14 27.84 1.67
C GLU A 182 -0.41 26.93 2.85
N LYS A 183 -0.29 27.45 4.07
CA LYS A 183 -0.73 26.73 5.27
C LYS A 183 -2.05 26.07 4.87
N LEU A 184 -2.04 24.76 4.70
CA LEU A 184 -3.25 24.01 4.47
C LEU A 184 -4.09 24.38 5.68
N ASN A 185 -5.15 25.15 5.46
CA ASN A 185 -6.17 25.34 6.49
C ASN A 185 -6.46 23.92 6.98
N GLU A 186 -6.39 23.70 8.30
CA GLU A 186 -6.71 22.40 8.89
C GLU A 186 -7.98 21.90 8.21
N ILE A 187 -7.83 20.89 7.37
CA ILE A 187 -8.98 20.21 6.78
C ILE A 187 -9.56 19.48 7.97
N LYS A 188 -10.59 20.08 8.58
CA LYS A 188 -11.45 19.37 9.52
C LYS A 188 -12.16 18.30 8.71
N LEU A 189 -11.57 17.12 8.67
CA LEU A 189 -12.25 15.92 8.23
C LEU A 189 -13.38 15.70 9.24
N GLU A 190 -14.61 15.66 8.76
CA GLU A 190 -15.72 15.22 9.60
C GLU A 190 -15.46 13.77 9.98
N ASP A 191 -15.55 13.45 11.27
CA ASP A 191 -15.41 12.07 11.74
C ASP A 191 -16.41 11.18 10.99
N GLY A 192 -15.88 10.28 10.18
CA GLY A 192 -16.69 9.29 9.48
C GLY A 192 -17.44 8.45 10.51
N ARG A 193 -18.75 8.28 10.32
CA ARG A 193 -19.55 7.33 11.11
C ARG A 193 -19.27 5.92 10.63
N VAL A 194 -18.12 5.36 11.00
CA VAL A 194 -17.83 3.94 10.79
C VAL A 194 -18.30 3.15 12.01
N ASN A 195 -18.88 1.97 11.78
CA ASN A 195 -19.44 1.14 12.84
C ASN A 195 -18.34 0.73 13.84
N LYS A 196 -18.52 1.05 15.12
CA LYS A 196 -17.68 0.53 16.22
C LYS A 196 -18.00 -0.95 16.42
N ARG A 197 -17.31 -1.83 15.69
CA ARG A 197 -17.40 -3.28 15.87
C ARG A 197 -16.33 -3.76 16.85
N LYS A 198 -16.72 -4.58 17.83
CA LYS A 198 -15.76 -5.38 18.60
C LYS A 198 -15.41 -6.63 17.79
N TRP A 199 -14.12 -6.91 17.65
CA TRP A 199 -13.65 -8.13 17.00
C TRP A 199 -13.53 -9.27 18.01
N GLU A 200 -13.80 -10.47 17.54
CA GLU A 200 -13.60 -11.70 18.28
C GLU A 200 -12.09 -11.98 18.48
N ASN A 201 -11.71 -12.58 19.61
CA ASN A 201 -10.30 -12.83 19.96
C ASN A 201 -9.51 -13.54 18.85
N LYS A 202 -10.13 -14.47 18.12
CA LYS A 202 -9.48 -15.18 17.01
C LYS A 202 -8.91 -14.26 15.92
N TYR A 203 -9.42 -13.04 15.77
CA TYR A 203 -8.89 -12.04 14.82
C TYR A 203 -7.80 -11.18 15.44
N LEU A 204 -7.85 -10.98 16.77
CA LEU A 204 -6.89 -10.19 17.52
C LEU A 204 -5.62 -11.00 17.84
N ASP A 205 -5.76 -12.30 18.07
CA ASP A 205 -4.64 -13.18 18.42
C ASP A 205 -3.90 -13.70 17.16
N SER A 206 -4.50 -13.58 15.97
CA SER A 206 -3.94 -14.14 14.73
C SER A 206 -2.74 -13.35 14.18
N VAL A 207 -2.40 -12.23 14.80
CA VAL A 207 -1.32 -11.30 14.45
C VAL A 207 -0.09 -11.47 15.36
N GLU A 208 -0.19 -12.32 16.39
CA GLU A 208 0.89 -12.59 17.35
C GLU A 208 1.75 -13.83 17.01
N ASN A 209 1.40 -14.59 15.96
CA ASN A 209 2.08 -15.83 15.56
C ASN A 209 3.04 -15.66 14.37
#